data_AF-A0A927WVQ6-F1
#
_entry.id   AF-A0A927WVQ6-F1
#
_cell.length_a   1.000
_cell.length_b   1.000
_cell.length_c   1.000
_cell.angle_alpha   90.00
_cell.angle_beta   90.00
_cell.angle_gamma   90.00
#
_symmetry.space_group_name_H-M   'P 1'
#
loop_
_entity.id
_entity.type
_entity.pdbx_description
1 polymer ?
#
loop_
_entity_poly.entity_id
_entity_poly.type
_entity_poly.pdbx_seq_one_letter_code
_entity_poly.pdbx_strand_id
1 'polypeptide(L)'
;MRIDWGKLLLYMLALLVAQRVVFYVLAAMGLSGLTLIITFDLVVSFLFTYLYYPSFNRRYALKDPDFYKNWGIFMIVLLIFDML
;
A
#
# COMPACT_ATOMS: atom_id res chain seq x y z
N MET A 1 7.22 7.67 -18.89
CA MET A 1 7.15 8.59 -17.72
C MET A 1 8.33 8.27 -16.80
N ARG A 2 9.21 9.22 -16.44
CA ARG A 2 10.30 8.93 -15.49
C ARG A 2 9.67 8.74 -14.11
N ILE A 3 9.85 7.56 -13.51
CA ILE A 3 9.45 7.30 -12.12
C ILE A 3 10.34 8.16 -11.23
N ASP A 4 9.74 9.06 -10.46
CA ASP A 4 10.45 9.86 -9.46
C ASP A 4 10.60 9.00 -8.19
N TRP A 5 11.72 8.28 -8.13
CA TRP A 5 12.04 7.37 -7.04
C TRP A 5 12.08 8.06 -5.66
N GLY A 6 12.38 9.37 -5.61
CA GLY A 6 12.38 10.13 -4.37
C GLY A 6 10.97 10.31 -3.80
N LYS A 7 10.01 10.67 -4.65
CA LYS A 7 8.60 10.75 -4.25
C LYS A 7 8.03 9.39 -3.89
N LEU A 8 8.38 8.35 -4.64
CA LEU A 8 7.97 6.97 -4.36
C LEU A 8 8.40 6.55 -2.95
N LEU A 9 9.67 6.76 -2.60
CA LEU A 9 10.20 6.43 -1.28
C LEU A 9 9.48 7.20 -0.16
N LEU A 10 9.26 8.50 -0.35
CA LEU A 10 8.61 9.36 0.64
C LEU A 10 7.17 8.93 0.90
N TYR A 11 6.44 8.57 -0.15
CA TYR A 11 5.10 8.02 -0.02
C TYR A 11 5.09 6.64 0.65
N MET A 12 6.08 5.77 0.36
CA MET A 12 6.21 4.47 1.03
C MET A 12 6.47 4.62 2.54
N LEU A 13 7.34 5.56 2.93
CA LEU A 13 7.59 5.85 4.35
C LEU A 13 6.33 6.36 5.05
N ALA A 14 5.58 7.27 4.42
CA ALA A 14 4.32 7.76 4.96
C ALA A 14 3.28 6.63 5.12
N LEU A 15 3.25 5.69 4.18
CA LEU A 15 2.38 4.52 4.20
C LEU A 15 2.69 3.61 5.40
N LEU A 16 3.96 3.29 5.61
CA LEU A 16 4.43 2.47 6.74
C LEU A 16 4.08 3.11 8.08
N VAL A 17 4.26 4.43 8.21
CA VAL A 17 3.90 5.14 9.45
C VAL A 17 2.40 5.11 9.69
N ALA A 18 1.58 5.44 8.68
CA ALA A 18 0.13 5.42 8.80
C ALA A 18 -0.39 4.01 9.17
N GLN A 19 0.20 2.98 8.56
CA GLN A 19 -0.10 1.59 8.84
C GLN A 19 0.19 1.22 10.29
N ARG A 20 1.39 1.52 10.81
CA ARG A 20 1.73 1.25 12.21
C ARG A 20 0.79 1.98 13.19
N VAL A 21 0.40 3.22 12.89
CA VAL A 21 -0.59 3.95 13.70
C VAL A 21 -1.94 3.23 13.74
N VAL A 22 -2.45 2.80 12.58
CA VAL A 22 -3.72 2.07 12.51
C VAL A 22 -3.63 0.73 13.24
N PHE A 23 -2.51 0.02 13.12
CA PHE A 23 -2.25 -1.19 13.87
C PHE A 23 -2.34 -1.01 15.38
N TYR A 24 -1.72 0.04 15.93
CA TYR A 24 -1.81 0.33 17.35
C TYR A 24 -3.24 0.62 17.79
N VAL A 25 -4.01 1.33 16.97
CA VAL A 25 -5.43 1.60 17.24
C VAL A 25 -6.25 0.30 17.23
N LEU A 26 -6.08 -0.55 16.21
CA LEU A 26 -6.79 -1.83 16.12
C LEU A 26 -6.43 -2.76 17.27
N ALA A 27 -5.15 -2.84 17.64
CA ALA A 27 -4.69 -3.60 18.80
C ALA A 27 -5.30 -3.07 20.11
N ALA A 28 -5.40 -1.74 20.28
CA ALA A 28 -6.05 -1.12 21.43
C ALA A 28 -7.56 -1.42 21.49
N MET A 29 -8.19 -1.69 20.35
CA MET A 29 -9.60 -2.15 20.26
C MET A 29 -9.75 -3.68 20.44
N GLY A 30 -8.65 -4.41 20.71
CA GLY A 30 -8.64 -5.87 20.86
C GLY A 30 -8.69 -6.64 19.54
N LEU A 31 -8.58 -5.94 18.40
CA LEU A 31 -8.52 -6.55 17.08
C LEU A 31 -7.07 -6.87 16.74
N SER A 32 -6.76 -8.16 16.64
CA SER A 32 -5.42 -8.65 16.29
C SER A 32 -5.50 -9.94 15.51
N GLY A 33 -4.42 -10.29 14.81
CA GLY A 33 -4.31 -11.56 14.08
C GLY A 33 -3.82 -11.39 12.65
N LEU A 34 -3.16 -12.43 12.14
CA LEU A 34 -2.51 -12.44 10.82
C LEU A 34 -3.45 -12.04 9.68
N THR A 35 -4.72 -12.47 9.73
CA THR A 35 -5.72 -12.15 8.70
C THR A 35 -6.05 -10.66 8.65
N LEU A 36 -6.08 -9.99 9.81
CA LEU A 36 -6.30 -8.54 9.90
C LEU A 36 -5.14 -7.80 9.23
N ILE A 37 -3.90 -8.25 9.49
CA ILE A 37 -2.68 -7.68 8.93
C ILE A 37 -2.70 -7.74 7.42
N ILE A 38 -2.87 -8.96 6.88
CA ILE A 38 -2.86 -9.21 5.45
C ILE A 38 -3.99 -8.44 4.75
N THR A 39 -5.19 -8.41 5.34
CA THR A 39 -6.34 -7.70 4.76
C THR A 39 -6.10 -6.20 4.72
N PHE A 40 -5.48 -5.65 5.76
CA PHE A 40 -5.15 -4.24 5.84
C PHE A 40 -4.08 -3.85 4.81
N ASP A 41 -3.01 -4.63 4.68
CA ASP A 41 -1.96 -4.44 3.67
C ASP A 41 -2.52 -4.48 2.24
N LEU A 42 -3.47 -5.39 2.00
CA LEU A 42 -4.19 -5.50 0.73
C LEU A 42 -4.92 -4.22 0.36
N VAL A 43 -5.66 -3.65 1.31
CA VAL A 43 -6.44 -2.41 1.09
C VAL A 43 -5.51 -1.21 0.93
N VAL A 44 -4.49 -1.10 1.78
CA VAL A 44 -3.56 0.02 1.80
C VAL A 44 -2.71 0.05 0.53
N SER A 45 -2.11 -1.08 0.15
CA SER A 45 -1.35 -1.21 -1.11
C SER A 45 -2.21 -0.88 -2.33
N PHE A 46 -3.47 -1.32 -2.36
CA PHE A 46 -4.37 -1.07 -3.48
C PHE A 46 -4.72 0.41 -3.60
N LEU A 47 -5.17 1.03 -2.49
CA LEU A 47 -5.48 2.46 -2.43
C LEU A 47 -4.28 3.29 -2.85
N PHE A 48 -3.10 2.93 -2.37
CA PHE A 48 -1.88 3.65 -2.67
C PHE A 48 -1.48 3.51 -4.13
N THR A 49 -1.51 2.29 -4.68
CA THR A 49 -1.24 2.07 -6.11
C THR A 49 -2.21 2.90 -6.95
N TYR A 50 -3.47 2.96 -6.55
CA TYR A 50 -4.51 3.75 -7.23
C TYR A 50 -4.27 5.26 -7.16
N LEU A 51 -3.80 5.78 -6.02
CA LEU A 51 -3.48 7.20 -5.84
C LEU A 51 -2.17 7.59 -6.55
N TYR A 52 -1.19 6.70 -6.55
CA TYR A 52 0.11 6.91 -7.20
C TYR A 52 0.03 6.71 -8.72
N TYR A 53 -0.98 6.00 -9.23
CA TYR A 53 -1.12 5.73 -10.66
C TYR A 53 -1.32 7.03 -11.45
N PRO A 54 -0.34 7.46 -12.27
CA PRO A 54 -0.28 8.82 -12.77
C PRO A 54 -1.06 9.04 -14.08
N SER A 55 -2.03 8.18 -14.42
CA SER A 55 -2.74 8.28 -15.70
C SER A 55 -3.90 9.27 -15.66
N PHE A 56 -4.09 9.99 -16.78
CA PHE A 56 -5.16 10.98 -17.01
C PHE A 56 -6.58 10.44 -16.88
N ASN A 57 -6.76 9.11 -16.79
CA ASN A 57 -8.06 8.47 -16.57
C ASN A 57 -7.92 7.31 -15.58
N ARG A 58 -8.08 7.62 -14.29
CA ARG A 58 -8.16 6.61 -13.21
C ARG A 58 -9.21 5.50 -13.46
N ARG A 59 -10.19 5.75 -14.35
CA ARG A 59 -11.17 4.75 -14.83
C ARG A 59 -10.56 3.58 -15.60
N TYR A 60 -9.40 3.75 -16.23
CA TYR A 60 -8.73 2.67 -16.97
C TYR A 60 -7.54 2.07 -16.21
N ALA A 61 -7.19 2.57 -15.02
CA ALA A 61 -6.08 2.05 -14.21
C ALA A 61 -6.23 0.57 -13.88
N LEU A 62 -7.45 0.12 -13.57
CA LEU A 62 -7.75 -1.31 -13.29
C LEU A 62 -7.70 -2.20 -14.53
N LYS A 63 -7.61 -1.64 -15.74
CA LYS A 63 -7.44 -2.40 -16.98
C LYS A 63 -5.99 -2.46 -17.42
N ASP A 64 -5.09 -1.75 -16.73
CA ASP A 64 -3.68 -1.66 -17.09
C ASP A 64 -2.86 -2.74 -16.36
N PRO A 65 -2.13 -3.62 -17.07
CA PRO A 65 -1.26 -4.62 -16.46
C PRO A 65 -0.17 -4.01 -15.55
N ASP A 66 0.32 -2.81 -15.85
CA ASP A 66 1.35 -2.14 -15.05
C ASP A 66 0.79 -1.70 -13.69
N PHE A 67 -0.52 -1.48 -13.56
CA PHE A 67 -1.15 -1.24 -12.26
C PHE A 67 -0.98 -2.44 -11.33
N TYR A 68 -1.34 -3.65 -11.80
CA TYR A 68 -1.26 -4.87 -11.00
C TYR A 68 0.17 -5.22 -10.62
N LYS A 69 1.13 -4.95 -11.51
CA LYS A 69 2.56 -5.12 -11.23
C LYS A 69 3.02 -4.20 -10.10
N ASN A 70 2.68 -2.91 -10.16
CA ASN A 70 3.03 -1.96 -9.11
C ASN A 70 2.32 -2.29 -7.79
N TRP A 71 1.05 -2.67 -7.86
CA TRP A 71 0.28 -3.12 -6.70
C TRP A 71 0.92 -4.33 -6.01
N GLY A 72 1.32 -5.35 -6.77
CA GLY A 72 2.02 -6.52 -6.23
C GLY A 72 3.34 -6.15 -5.55
N ILE A 73 4.10 -5.21 -6.12
CA ILE A 73 5.35 -4.71 -5.50
C ILE A 73 5.05 -4.03 -4.16
N PHE A 74 4.06 -3.12 -4.11
CA PHE A 74 3.69 -2.46 -2.86
C PHE A 74 3.21 -3.46 -1.81
N MET A 75 2.41 -4.46 -2.20
CA MET A 75 1.96 -5.53 -1.31
C MET A 75 3.12 -6.31 -0.70
N ILE A 76 4.09 -6.74 -1.52
CA ILE A 76 5.26 -7.49 -1.03
C ILE A 76 6.10 -6.63 -0.08
N VAL A 77 6.32 -5.36 -0.41
CA VAL A 77 7.05 -4.44 0.47
C VAL A 77 6.35 -4.31 1.81
N LEU A 78 5.04 -4.00 1.81
CA LEU A 78 4.29 -3.83 3.06
C LEU A 78 4.34 -5.09 3.92
N LEU A 79 4.12 -6.26 3.31
CA LEU A 79 4.14 -7.54 4.00
C LEU A 79 5.50 -7.83 4.65
N ILE A 80 6.61 -7.57 3.94
CA ILE A 80 7.97 -7.74 4.48
C ILE A 80 8.20 -6.81 5.67
N PHE A 81 7.78 -5.55 5.56
CA PHE A 81 7.96 -4.56 6.61
C PHE A 81 7.09 -4.81 7.85
N ASP A 82 5.95 -5.48 7.70
CA ASP A 82 5.10 -5.86 8.83
C ASP A 82 5.56 -7.12 9.56
N MET A 83 6.31 -8.00 8.88
CA MET A 83 6.93 -9.18 9.48
C MET A 83 8.26 -8.88 10.21
N LEU A 84 8.82 -7.68 10.01
CA LEU A 84 9.98 -7.14 10.74
C LEU A 84 9.53 -6.37 12.00
#